data_AF-D7B6P4-F1
#
_entry.id   AF-D7B6P4-F1
#
_cell.length_a   1.000
_cell.length_b   1.000
_cell.length_c   1.000
_cell.angle_alpha   90.00
_cell.angle_beta   90.00
_cell.angle_gamma   90.00
#
_symmetry.space_group_name_H-M   'P 1'
#
loop_
_entity.id
_entity.type
_entity.pdbx_description
1 polymer ?
#
loop_
_entity_poly.entity_id
_entity_poly.type
_entity_poly.pdbx_seq_one_letter_code
_entity_poly.pdbx_strand_id
1 'polypeptide(L)'
;MTLVRKGTRRITVDGTAYRWRTRKGLTRAQRRQPHGGPMTFVVEGAETPGNPLVVTLGHARPQGYCCPFCAPTGPEPEPVTPARVAAAVRGALAEGWRPGDSKGPFRLDGSSL
;
A
#
# COMPACT_ATOMS: atom_id res chain seq x y z
N MET A 1 6.73 4.88 12.83
CA MET A 1 7.41 4.39 11.61
C MET A 1 7.35 5.51 10.60
N THR A 2 8.48 5.91 10.03
CA THR A 2 8.54 6.99 9.02
C THR A 2 9.06 6.42 7.72
N LEU A 3 8.45 6.81 6.61
CA LEU A 3 8.86 6.38 5.27
C LEU A 3 10.23 6.95 4.92
N VAL A 4 11.19 6.07 4.62
CA VAL A 4 12.47 6.47 4.01
C VAL A 4 12.22 7.18 2.68
N ARG A 5 12.88 8.32 2.45
CA ARG A 5 12.70 9.12 1.22
C ARG A 5 13.00 8.33 -0.06
N LYS A 6 13.99 7.43 -0.03
CA LYS A 6 14.38 6.60 -1.19
C LYS A 6 13.26 5.65 -1.60
N GLY A 7 12.82 5.74 -2.85
CA GLY A 7 11.76 4.89 -3.41
C GLY A 7 10.34 5.30 -2.99
N THR A 8 10.17 6.47 -2.37
CA THR A 8 8.84 7.08 -2.18
C THR A 8 8.51 7.99 -3.35
N ARG A 9 7.22 8.05 -3.68
CA ARG A 9 6.63 8.96 -4.65
C ARG A 9 5.80 10.01 -3.90
N ARG A 10 5.71 11.22 -4.45
CA ARG A 10 4.87 12.30 -3.90
C ARG A 10 3.55 12.36 -4.65
N ILE A 11 2.47 12.70 -3.95
CA ILE A 11 1.16 12.96 -4.55
C ILE A 11 0.47 14.07 -3.75
N THR A 12 -0.33 14.89 -4.42
CA THR A 12 -1.22 15.85 -3.77
C THR A 12 -2.65 15.34 -3.91
N VAL A 13 -3.34 15.18 -2.78
CA VAL A 13 -4.75 14.77 -2.74
C VAL A 13 -5.51 15.88 -2.03
N ASP A 14 -6.45 16.49 -2.74
CA ASP A 14 -7.34 17.53 -2.22
C ASP A 14 -6.58 18.67 -1.50
N GLY A 15 -5.47 19.12 -2.11
CA GLY A 15 -4.59 20.18 -1.60
C GLY A 15 -3.56 19.75 -0.56
N THR A 16 -3.64 18.52 -0.03
CA THR A 16 -2.69 18.01 0.96
C THR A 16 -1.60 17.15 0.30
N ALA A 17 -0.34 17.40 0.65
CA ALA A 17 0.79 16.66 0.12
C ALA A 17 1.07 15.38 0.92
N TYR A 18 1.19 14.27 0.22
CA TYR A 18 1.49 12.94 0.76
C TYR A 18 2.71 12.32 0.09
N ARG A 19 3.33 11.38 0.78
CA ARG A 19 4.33 10.46 0.23
C ARG A 19 3.81 9.06 0.30
N TRP A 20 4.05 8.27 -0.73
CA TRP A 20 3.64 6.88 -0.77
C TRP A 20 4.70 5.98 -1.35
N ARG A 21 4.65 4.70 -1.00
CA ARG A 21 5.47 3.66 -1.65
C ARG A 21 4.77 2.33 -1.68
N THR A 22 5.00 1.59 -2.75
CA THR A 22 4.67 0.17 -2.85
C THR A 22 5.76 -0.65 -2.17
N ARG A 23 5.38 -1.65 -1.37
CA ARG A 23 6.36 -2.57 -0.79
C ARG A 23 6.82 -3.57 -1.87
N LYS A 24 8.09 -3.48 -2.27
CA LYS A 24 8.68 -4.39 -3.28
C LYS A 24 8.84 -5.84 -2.79
N GLY A 25 9.22 -6.05 -1.53
CA GLY A 25 9.51 -7.39 -0.98
C GLY A 25 8.34 -8.04 -0.23
N LEU A 26 8.32 -9.38 -0.20
CA LEU A 26 7.45 -10.16 0.67
C LEU A 26 7.92 -10.06 2.12
N THR A 27 7.01 -9.93 3.08
CA THR A 27 7.35 -10.18 4.49
C THR A 27 7.66 -11.66 4.71
N ARG A 28 8.35 -11.99 5.81
CA ARG A 28 8.62 -13.40 6.18
C ARG A 28 7.33 -14.21 6.29
N ALA A 29 6.26 -13.61 6.80
CA ALA A 29 4.93 -14.23 6.87
C ALA A 29 4.33 -14.45 5.47
N GLN A 30 4.41 -13.44 4.60
CA GLN A 30 3.91 -13.52 3.21
C GLN A 30 4.63 -14.57 2.37
N ARG A 31 5.92 -14.82 2.61
CA ARG A 31 6.68 -15.89 1.93
C ARG A 31 6.15 -17.30 2.19
N ARG A 32 5.38 -17.50 3.26
CA ARG A 32 4.76 -18.79 3.61
C ARG A 32 3.34 -18.93 3.06
N GLN A 33 2.79 -17.91 2.43
CA GLN A 33 1.44 -17.94 1.86
C GLN A 33 1.51 -18.42 0.41
N PRO A 34 0.55 -19.26 -0.04
CA PRO A 34 0.36 -19.54 -1.46
C PRO A 34 0.19 -18.18 -2.17
N HIS A 35 1.00 -17.91 -3.21
CA HIS A 35 1.00 -16.66 -3.99
C HIS A 35 1.62 -15.41 -3.33
N GLY A 36 2.28 -15.53 -2.17
CA GLY A 36 3.01 -14.40 -1.57
C GLY A 36 2.13 -13.34 -0.88
N GLY A 37 0.82 -13.56 -0.77
CA GLY A 37 -0.11 -12.66 -0.09
C GLY A 37 -0.42 -11.35 -0.84
N PRO A 38 -1.29 -10.50 -0.26
CA PRO A 38 -1.79 -9.31 -0.93
C PRO A 38 -0.72 -8.23 -1.13
N MET A 39 -0.88 -7.46 -2.19
CA MET A 39 -0.05 -6.28 -2.46
C MET A 39 -0.38 -5.18 -1.45
N THR A 40 0.65 -4.51 -0.93
CA THR A 40 0.46 -3.40 0.03
C THR A 40 1.25 -2.18 -0.39
N PHE A 41 0.65 -1.01 -0.22
CA PHE A 41 1.33 0.26 -0.29
C PHE A 41 1.08 1.06 0.99
N VAL A 42 2.00 1.98 1.26
CA VAL A 42 1.97 2.81 2.46
C VAL A 42 1.94 4.25 2.03
N VAL A 43 1.10 5.06 2.67
CA VAL A 43 0.99 6.51 2.51
C VAL A 43 1.27 7.19 3.85
N GLU A 44 1.95 8.33 3.82
CA GLU A 44 2.21 9.17 4.99
C GLU A 44 2.16 10.64 4.58
N GLY A 45 1.89 11.54 5.53
CA GLY A 45 1.97 12.98 5.31
C GLY A 45 3.36 13.39 4.81
N ALA A 46 3.42 14.28 3.82
CA ALA A 46 4.71 14.72 3.27
C ALA A 46 5.45 15.68 4.22
N GLU A 47 4.69 16.47 4.98
CA GLU A 47 5.19 17.51 5.90
C GLU A 47 5.19 17.05 7.35
N THR A 48 4.12 16.38 7.79
CA THR A 48 3.97 15.82 9.14
C THR A 48 3.95 14.28 9.10
N PRO A 49 5.13 13.64 9.11
CA PRO A 49 5.20 12.19 9.22
C PRO A 49 4.70 11.71 10.58
N GLY A 50 3.97 10.60 10.60
CA GLY A 50 3.18 10.11 11.74
C GLY A 50 1.91 9.43 11.24
N ASN A 51 1.50 8.34 11.89
CA ASN A 51 0.34 7.50 11.48
C ASN A 51 0.30 7.15 9.98
N PRO A 52 1.18 6.25 9.50
CA PRO A 52 1.15 5.84 8.10
C PRO A 52 -0.12 5.03 7.80
N LEU A 53 -0.79 5.37 6.71
CA LEU A 53 -1.87 4.59 6.11
C LEU A 53 -1.26 3.38 5.38
N VAL A 54 -1.67 2.18 5.77
CA VAL A 54 -1.30 0.92 5.13
C VAL A 54 -2.52 0.38 4.39
N VAL A 55 -2.44 0.35 3.06
CA VAL A 55 -3.52 -0.15 2.21
C VAL A 55 -3.18 -1.55 1.73
N THR A 56 -4.11 -2.48 1.88
CA THR A 56 -4.01 -3.85 1.39
C THR A 56 -4.88 -4.01 0.16
N LEU A 57 -4.29 -4.34 -0.98
CA LEU A 57 -5.01 -4.59 -2.23
C LEU A 57 -5.42 -6.06 -2.31
N GLY A 58 -6.60 -6.33 -2.86
CA GLY A 58 -7.17 -7.68 -2.98
C GLY A 58 -6.42 -8.61 -3.95
N HIS A 59 -5.53 -8.09 -4.79
CA HIS A 59 -4.84 -8.88 -5.81
C HIS A 59 -3.54 -9.52 -5.31
N ALA A 60 -3.30 -10.76 -5.78
CA ALA A 60 -2.06 -11.49 -5.56
C ALA A 60 -0.88 -10.77 -6.23
N ARG A 61 0.32 -10.90 -5.67
CA ARG A 61 1.51 -10.28 -6.25
C ARG A 61 1.98 -11.01 -7.51
N PRO A 62 2.61 -10.32 -8.48
CA PRO A 62 3.15 -10.93 -9.71
C PRO A 62 4.26 -11.95 -9.43
N GLN A 63 4.82 -11.90 -8.23
CA GLN A 63 6.04 -12.61 -7.85
C GLN A 63 5.75 -13.89 -7.06
N GLY A 64 4.47 -14.25 -6.92
CA GLY A 64 3.99 -15.43 -6.20
C GLY A 64 4.14 -16.71 -7.02
N TYR A 65 5.33 -16.99 -7.55
CA TYR A 65 5.60 -18.30 -8.14
C TYR A 65 5.61 -19.34 -7.03
N CYS A 66 4.63 -20.25 -7.03
CA CYS A 66 4.71 -21.49 -6.23
C CYS A 66 5.93 -22.32 -6.65
N CYS A 67 6.29 -22.26 -7.93
CA CYS A 67 7.46 -22.89 -8.50
C CYS A 67 7.87 -22.19 -9.83
N PRO A 68 9.13 -22.31 -10.30
CA PRO A 68 9.59 -21.73 -11.57
C PRO A 68 8.81 -22.23 -12.81
N PHE A 69 8.14 -23.37 -12.68
CA PHE A 69 7.37 -24.04 -13.74
C PHE A 69 5.87 -23.75 -13.65
N CYS A 70 5.43 -23.03 -12.62
CA CYS A 70 4.03 -22.76 -12.34
C CYS A 70 3.67 -21.42 -12.99
N ALA A 71 2.77 -21.44 -13.98
CA ALA A 71 2.20 -20.23 -14.55
C ALA A 71 1.51 -19.39 -13.45
N PRO A 72 1.47 -18.06 -13.55
CA PRO A 72 0.75 -17.22 -12.59
C PRO A 72 -0.72 -17.65 -12.54
N THR A 73 -1.13 -18.24 -11.42
CA THR A 73 -2.54 -18.55 -11.14
C THR A 73 -3.14 -17.37 -10.37
N GLY A 74 -3.69 -16.41 -11.11
CA GLY A 74 -4.37 -15.26 -10.53
C GLY A 74 -4.55 -14.13 -11.55
N PRO A 75 -5.47 -13.17 -11.29
CA PRO A 75 -5.59 -11.97 -12.11
C PRO A 75 -4.25 -11.23 -12.15
N GLU A 76 -3.95 -10.61 -13.29
CA GLU A 76 -2.75 -9.81 -13.43
C GLU A 76 -2.73 -8.75 -12.32
N PRO A 77 -1.62 -8.61 -11.59
CA PRO A 77 -1.53 -7.68 -10.48
C PRO A 77 -1.67 -6.26 -11.00
N GLU A 78 -2.76 -5.61 -10.57
CA GLU A 78 -3.02 -4.26 -10.99
C GLU A 78 -1.99 -3.30 -10.38
N PRO A 79 -1.35 -2.43 -11.19
CA PRO A 79 -0.34 -1.52 -10.70
C PRO A 79 -0.93 -0.52 -9.70
N VAL A 80 -0.15 -0.18 -8.67
CA VAL A 80 -0.52 0.93 -7.77
C VAL A 80 -0.33 2.25 -8.53
N THR A 81 -1.44 2.83 -9.00
CA THR A 81 -1.46 4.11 -9.71
C THR A 81 -1.66 5.29 -8.75
N PRO A 82 -1.24 6.52 -9.12
CA PRO A 82 -1.56 7.72 -8.35
C PRO A 82 -3.06 7.90 -8.09
N ALA A 83 -3.93 7.55 -9.06
CA ALA A 83 -5.37 7.65 -8.92
C ALA A 83 -5.90 6.75 -7.79
N ARG A 84 -5.43 5.50 -7.73
CA ARG A 84 -5.82 4.54 -6.68
C ARG A 84 -5.29 4.96 -5.31
N VAL A 85 -4.09 5.53 -5.26
CA VAL A 85 -3.54 6.12 -4.03
C VAL A 85 -4.41 7.28 -3.56
N ALA A 86 -4.86 8.16 -4.46
CA ALA A 86 -5.76 9.26 -4.11
C ALA A 86 -7.12 8.77 -3.59
N ALA A 87 -7.71 7.76 -4.23
CA ALA A 87 -8.95 7.14 -3.78
C ALA A 87 -8.79 6.52 -2.38
N ALA A 88 -7.71 5.79 -2.13
CA ALA A 88 -7.41 5.21 -0.82
C ALA A 88 -7.23 6.27 0.27
N VAL A 89 -6.55 7.37 -0.05
CA VAL A 89 -6.38 8.50 0.88
C VAL A 89 -7.74 9.10 1.23
N ARG A 90 -8.61 9.36 0.26
CA ARG A 90 -9.95 9.89 0.50
C ARG A 90 -10.80 8.94 1.34
N GLY A 91 -10.79 7.64 1.02
CA GLY A 91 -11.49 6.62 1.80
C GLY A 91 -11.01 6.57 3.26
N ALA A 92 -9.70 6.53 3.46
CA ALA A 92 -9.12 6.55 4.79
C ALA A 92 -9.47 7.82 5.58
N LEU A 93 -9.43 9.01 4.94
CA LEU A 93 -9.83 10.26 5.57
C LEU A 93 -11.31 10.23 6.00
N ALA A 94 -12.19 9.67 5.16
CA ALA A 94 -13.60 9.48 5.50
C ALA A 94 -13.80 8.50 6.66
N GLU A 95 -12.94 7.48 6.79
CA GLU A 95 -12.92 6.53 7.91
C GLU A 95 -12.21 7.05 9.17
N GLY A 96 -11.77 8.32 9.17
CA GLY A 96 -11.18 8.97 10.33
C GLY A 96 -9.67 8.83 10.45
N TRP A 97 -8.97 8.42 9.39
CA TRP A 97 -7.52 8.51 9.34
C TRP A 97 -7.06 9.97 9.48
N ARG A 98 -6.15 10.21 10.41
CA ARG A 98 -5.53 11.52 10.65
C ARG A 98 -4.02 11.42 10.40
N PRO A 99 -3.52 11.95 9.27
CA PRO A 99 -2.10 11.98 8.99
C PRO A 99 -1.35 12.75 10.08
N GLY A 100 -0.25 12.19 10.60
CA GLY A 100 0.57 12.84 11.63
C GLY A 100 0.21 12.47 13.07
N ASP A 101 -0.91 11.80 13.33
CA ASP A 101 -1.22 11.32 14.69
C ASP A 101 -0.19 10.26 15.15
N SER A 102 -0.02 10.10 16.46
CA SER A 102 0.94 9.14 17.03
C SER A 102 0.35 7.72 17.23
N LYS A 103 -0.90 7.49 16.83
CA LYS A 103 -1.69 6.28 17.17
C LYS A 103 -1.31 4.99 16.42
N GLY A 104 -0.09 4.89 15.88
CA GLY A 104 0.35 3.74 15.09
C GLY A 104 -0.23 3.75 13.66
N PRO A 105 -0.07 2.67 12.87
CA PRO A 105 -0.50 2.64 11.48
C PRO A 105 -2.01 2.43 11.32
N PHE A 106 -2.67 3.28 10.55
CA PHE A 106 -4.04 3.09 10.09
C PHE A 106 -4.08 2.05 8.96
N ARG A 107 -5.01 1.10 9.00
CA ARG A 107 -5.12 0.03 8.00
C ARG A 107 -6.43 0.16 7.25
N LEU A 108 -6.33 0.15 5.93
CA LEU A 108 -7.47 0.17 5.01
C LEU A 108 -7.46 -1.09 4.15
N ASP A 109 -8.61 -1.75 4.01
CA ASP A 109 -8.80 -2.75 2.97
C ASP A 109 -9.17 -2.05 1.66
N GLY A 110 -8.29 -2.17 0.67
CA GLY A 110 -8.41 -1.55 -0.65
C GLY A 110 -8.85 -2.54 -1.73
N SER A 111 -9.46 -3.66 -1.33
CA SER A 111 -10.02 -4.67 -2.25
C SER A 111 -11.09 -4.11 -3.19
N SER A 112 -11.74 -2.98 -2.83
CA SER A 112 -12.79 -2.30 -3.60
C SER A 112 -12.36 -1.01 -4.31
N LEU A 113 -11.10 -0.59 -4.14
CA LEU A 113 -10.50 0.61 -4.77
C LEU A 113 -9.94 0.27 -6.14
#